data_AF-A0A949YFN8-F1
#
_entry.id   AF-A0A949YFN8-F1
#
_cell.length_a   1.000
_cell.length_b   1.000
_cell.length_c   1.000
_cell.angle_alpha   90.00
_cell.angle_beta   90.00
_cell.angle_gamma   90.00
#
_symmetry.space_group_name_H-M   'P 1'
#
loop_
_entity.id
_entity.type
_entity.pdbx_description
1 polymer ?
#
loop_
_entity_poly.entity_id
_entity_poly.type
_entity_poly.pdbx_seq_one_letter_code
_entity_poly.pdbx_strand_id
1 'polypeptide(L)' 'MTTEEVMDALGRYTKDSKESDRQTAAKLGIRRTVLGDWLRGKTQPQKSTLARLAGFLKRVGYL' A
#
# COMPACT_ATOMS: atom_id res chain seq x y z
N MET A 1 -0.94 11.16 10.50
CA MET A 1 -1.06 10.07 9.53
C MET A 1 -2.32 10.24 8.71
N THR A 2 -2.19 10.89 7.56
CA THR A 2 -3.26 11.12 6.58
C THR A 2 -3.32 9.97 5.59
N THR A 3 -4.42 9.86 4.83
CA THR A 3 -4.53 8.91 3.71
C THR A 3 -3.41 9.13 2.70
N GLU A 4 -3.09 10.39 2.39
CA GLU A 4 -2.05 10.75 1.42
C GLU A 4 -0.67 10.27 1.85
N GLU A 5 -0.29 10.46 3.12
CA GLU A 5 0.99 9.99 3.66
C GLU A 5 1.15 8.48 3.53
N VAL A 6 0.10 7.72 3.85
CA VAL A 6 0.08 6.25 3.74
C VAL A 6 0.19 5.81 2.27
N MET A 7 -0.49 6.51 1.37
CA MET A 7 -0.50 6.20 -0.05
C MET A 7 0.83 6.55 -0.73
N ASP A 8 1.46 7.66 -0.36
CA ASP A 8 2.80 8.02 -0.81
C ASP A 8 3.82 6.99 -0.34
N ALA A 9 3.79 6.63 0.94
CA ALA A 9 4.66 5.60 1.50
C ALA A 9 4.46 4.23 0.83
N LEU A 10 3.22 3.87 0.51
CA LEU A 10 2.92 2.66 -0.28
C LEU A 10 3.55 2.73 -1.68
N GLY A 11 3.44 3.88 -2.35
CA GLY A 11 4.06 4.12 -3.65
C GLY A 11 5.57 3.97 -3.60
N ARG A 12 6.24 4.57 -2.61
CA ARG A 12 7.68 4.43 -2.38
C ARG A 12 8.06 2.96 -2.12
N TYR A 13 7.34 2.29 -1.21
CA TYR A 13 7.57 0.87 -0.93
C TYR A 13 7.48 0.01 -2.20
N THR A 14 6.47 0.22 -3.04
CA THR A 14 6.32 -0.56 -4.28
C THR A 14 7.39 -0.29 -5.33
N LYS A 15 8.03 0.89 -5.31
CA LYS A 15 9.12 1.24 -6.23
C LYS A 15 10.47 0.71 -5.74
N ASP A 16 10.71 0.80 -4.44
CA ASP A 16 12.00 0.47 -3.82
C ASP A 16 12.11 -1.04 -3.50
N SER A 17 10.97 -1.70 -3.27
CA SER A 17 10.92 -3.13 -3.01
C SER A 17 11.27 -3.92 -4.27
N LYS A 18 12.05 -5.00 -4.09
CA LYS A 18 12.30 -6.00 -5.15
C LYS A 18 11.08 -6.92 -5.38
N GLU A 19 10.00 -6.71 -4.65
CA GLU A 19 8.79 -7.51 -4.74
C GLU A 19 7.90 -7.03 -5.88
N SER A 20 7.33 -7.99 -6.60
CA SER A 20 6.28 -7.69 -7.56
C SER A 20 5.02 -7.16 -6.87
N ASP A 21 4.22 -6.36 -7.58
CA ASP A 21 2.89 -5.94 -7.14
C ASP A 21 2.03 -7.11 -6.66
N ARG A 22 2.20 -8.30 -7.26
CA ARG A 22 1.48 -9.51 -6.84
C ARG A 22 1.90 -9.96 -5.43
N GLN A 23 3.19 -9.94 -5.12
CA GLN A 23 3.71 -10.30 -3.80
C GLN A 23 3.29 -9.26 -2.75
N THR A 24 3.43 -7.97 -3.06
CA THR A 24 2.97 -6.88 -2.19
C THR A 24 1.47 -6.98 -1.91
N ALA A 25 0.65 -7.20 -2.94
CA ALA A 25 -0.79 -7.36 -2.79
C ALA A 25 -1.14 -8.58 -1.91
N ALA A 26 -0.42 -9.70 -2.06
CA ALA A 26 -0.60 -10.89 -1.24
C ALA A 26 -0.30 -10.62 0.25
N LYS A 27 0.79 -9.90 0.55
CA LYS A 27 1.12 -9.49 1.94
C LYS A 27 0.08 -8.57 2.56
N LEU A 28 -0.55 -7.74 1.74
CA LEU A 28 -1.62 -6.83 2.15
C LEU A 28 -3.00 -7.51 2.22
N GLY A 29 -3.11 -8.76 1.74
CA GLY A 29 -4.37 -9.51 1.69
C GLY A 29 -5.37 -8.95 0.68
N ILE A 30 -4.89 -8.36 -0.42
CA ILE A 30 -5.70 -7.73 -1.46
C ILE A 30 -5.38 -8.32 -2.84
N ARG A 31 -6.25 -8.03 -3.82
CA ARG A 31 -5.98 -8.39 -5.22
C ARG A 31 -4.94 -7.45 -5.82
N ARG A 32 -4.08 -7.94 -6.71
CA ARG A 32 -3.10 -7.13 -7.46
C ARG A 32 -3.76 -5.95 -8.19
N THR A 33 -4.95 -6.16 -8.75
CA THR A 33 -5.70 -5.10 -9.44
C THR A 33 -6.07 -3.96 -8.51
N VAL A 34 -6.51 -4.27 -7.29
CA VAL A 34 -6.83 -3.28 -6.25
C VAL A 34 -5.61 -2.46 -5.88
N LEU A 35 -4.45 -3.11 -5.67
CA LEU A 35 -3.19 -2.41 -5.44
C LEU A 35 -2.84 -1.46 -6.59
N GLY A 36 -2.94 -1.93 -7.84
CA GLY A 36 -2.67 -1.10 -9.01
C GLY A 36 -3.64 0.07 -9.16
N ASP A 37 -4.90 -0.07 -8.75
CA ASP A 37 -5.88 1.02 -8.79
C ASP A 37 -5.62 2.07 -7.71
N TRP A 38 -5.13 1.65 -6.53
CA TRP A 38 -4.66 2.55 -5.49
C TRP A 38 -3.43 3.34 -5.92
N LEU A 39 -2.41 2.68 -6.48
CA LEU A 39 -1.18 3.32 -6.94
C LEU A 39 -1.43 4.31 -8.09
N ARG A 40 -2.47 4.08 -8.89
CA ARG A 40 -2.90 4.99 -9.96
C ARG A 40 -3.90 6.06 -9.50
N GLY A 41 -4.27 6.08 -8.22
CA GLY A 41 -5.25 7.02 -7.68
C GLY A 41 -6.69 6.82 -8.18
N LYS A 42 -7.00 5.67 -8.80
CA LYS A 42 -8.35 5.38 -9.33
C LYS A 42 -9.36 5.08 -8.21
N THR A 43 -8.88 4.46 -7.14
CA THR A 43 -9.69 4.14 -5.96
C THR A 43 -8.87 4.37 -4.70
N GLN A 44 -9.55 4.62 -3.57
CA GLN A 44 -8.90 4.75 -2.27
C GLN A 44 -9.21 3.53 -1.39
N PRO A 45 -8.26 3.11 -0.53
CA PRO A 45 -8.50 2.08 0.47
C PRO A 45 -9.55 2.54 1.49
N GLN A 46 -10.38 1.60 1.95
CA GLN A 46 -11.29 1.83 3.08
C GLN A 46 -10.50 2.14 4.36
N LYS A 47 -11.12 2.84 5.33
CA LYS A 47 -10.47 3.23 6.61
C LYS A 47 -9.81 2.06 7.35
N SER A 48 -10.47 0.90 7.41
CA SER A 48 -9.94 -0.32 8.04
C SER A 48 -8.68 -0.84 7.34
N THR A 49 -8.69 -0.81 6.01
CA THR A 49 -7.57 -1.21 5.16
C THR A 49 -6.42 -0.20 5.24
N LEU A 50 -6.72 1.09 5.34
CA LEU A 50 -5.75 2.15 5.54
C LEU A 50 -4.97 1.96 6.85
N ALA A 51 -5.64 1.60 7.95
CA ALA A 51 -4.98 1.30 9.21
C ALA A 51 -4.04 0.09 9.11
N ARG A 52 -4.44 -0.95 8.36
CA ARG A 52 -3.59 -2.11 8.09
C ARG A 52 -2.36 -1.76 7.25
N LEU A 53 -2.55 -0.94 6.21
CA LEU A 53 -1.48 -0.41 5.38
C LEU A 53 -0.48 0.40 6.21
N ALA A 54 -0.97 1.31 7.05
CA ALA A 54 -0.15 2.10 7.95
C ALA A 54 0.70 1.22 8.88
N GLY A 55 0.09 0.20 9.49
CA GLY A 55 0.82 -0.75 10.34
C GLY A 55 1.85 -1.57 9.60
N PHE A 56 1.55 -2.00 8.37
CA PHE A 56 2.50 -2.69 7.49
C PHE A 56 3.68 -1.80 7.15
N LEU A 57 3.43 -0.59 6.66
CA LEU A 57 4.46 0.37 6.23
C LEU A 57 5.35 0.82 7.39
N LYS A 58 4.80 1.01 8.59
CA LYS A 58 5.58 1.27 9.80
C LYS A 58 6.52 0.12 10.15
N ARG A 59 6.07 -1.14 9.98
CA ARG A 59 6.90 -2.33 10.22
C ARG A 59 8.06 -2.44 9.23
N VAL A 60 7.85 -2.02 7.98
CA VAL A 60 8.89 -2.06 6.94
C VAL A 60 9.71 -0.76 6.86
N GLY A 61 9.45 0.22 7.74
CA GLY A 61 10.25 1.45 7.86
C GLY A 61 9.92 2.57 6.85
N TYR A 62 8.73 2.55 6.25
CA TYR A 62 8.30 3.57 5.27
C TYR A 62 7.39 4.66 5.87
N LEU A 63 6.95 4.48 7.12
CA LEU A 63 6.16 5.40 7.94
C LEU A 63 6.69 5.46 9.38
#